data_AF-A0A9P6TDY1-F1
#
_entry.id   AF-A0A9P6TDY1-F1
#
_cell.length_a   1.000
_cell.length_b   1.000
_cell.length_c   1.000
_cell.angle_alpha   90.00
_cell.angle_beta   90.00
_cell.angle_gamma   90.00
#
_symmetry.space_group_name_H-M   'P 1'
#
loop_
_entity.id
_entity.type
_entity.pdbx_description
1 polymer ?
#
loop_
_entity_poly.entity_id
_entity_poly.type
_entity_poly.pdbx_seq_one_letter_code
_entity_poly.pdbx_strand_id
1 'polypeptide(L)'
;MIEPPPFLKRFSSRSGTMSNEPFVMRIASTAVLGLTAVWLFSRFASITASQVQSYTGLSTQDRRKRKTRLDTWIREQQLYALTSIVAAFGPDGKNAPGTSSGCMIASPSRPGSYLDQANENENYFFQWTRDGSLCLRVVLRKLREAELGEVIGMNEEDPKCLDTLIKQFVSMNRKLQFTENQSGGPFTGGLGEPKFEVSGAPFEGCWGRPQNDGPAIRASTLIRYARHLLENHTDQKAQAEARRFIESNLYSKDNSHSFIFMDINHICGTWRLPTFDLWEEVKATNGGHFYTLMVQRRALQDMIDLINFQPEFQPSDANVLQKYYSIISEMDARLEDFWNPSGLDRREGGPGCNPEAEQAKKPDGSFGVSGAGDNKIIADCVGLISDCVLKKPHILPTLDRLHGQPKPFQTDTAVLLAINHTAEFDSESIWAPWSERSLATLDRLVDIFSAIYKINNNKGKKDGIAIGRYPEDNYDGKGSSIGHPWFLCTNSVAETLYLTAQHFKQTGTITITPTNVSLFRRLIPEIDLPGSEPFKVQRGSETFTRLVVGIREWADSFIEDVSMRWAGGGLHGPRGGCGSQGSRMSEQIHRESGHMRGARELTWSYASFLTAIDARDGKAPN
;
A
#
# COMPACT_ATOMS: atom_id res chain seq x y z
N MET A 1 -0.82 -23.87 52.78
CA MET A 1 -1.14 -24.55 51.51
C MET A 1 -0.98 -23.55 50.39
N ILE A 2 -0.07 -23.89 49.47
CA ILE A 2 0.05 -23.50 48.07
C ILE A 2 0.54 -22.07 47.77
N GLU A 3 1.72 -22.06 47.15
CA GLU A 3 2.59 -20.99 46.71
C GLU A 3 2.12 -20.35 45.38
N PRO A 4 2.54 -19.11 45.06
CA PRO A 4 2.59 -18.59 43.70
C PRO A 4 3.97 -18.83 43.05
N PRO A 5 4.06 -19.13 41.73
CA PRO A 5 5.34 -19.30 41.06
C PRO A 5 5.96 -17.99 40.54
N PRO A 6 7.29 -17.94 40.34
CA PRO A 6 8.09 -16.72 40.33
C PRO A 6 8.77 -16.43 38.97
N PHE A 7 9.10 -15.17 38.66
CA PHE A 7 10.37 -14.80 37.98
C PHE A 7 10.60 -13.28 37.92
N LEU A 8 11.17 -12.70 38.98
CA LEU A 8 11.93 -11.43 38.91
C LEU A 8 13.05 -11.47 39.96
N LYS A 9 14.25 -11.91 39.55
CA LYS A 9 15.53 -11.63 40.25
C LYS A 9 16.24 -10.55 39.43
N ARG A 10 16.24 -9.31 39.91
CA ARG A 10 17.33 -8.65 40.65
C ARG A 10 18.67 -8.64 39.89
N PHE A 11 19.08 -7.46 39.44
CA PHE A 11 20.44 -6.99 39.67
C PHE A 11 20.42 -5.63 40.36
N SER A 12 21.27 -5.55 41.37
CA SER A 12 21.38 -4.55 42.42
C SER A 12 22.09 -3.27 41.96
N SER A 13 21.60 -2.15 42.46
CA SER A 13 22.30 -0.87 42.55
C SER A 13 23.60 -0.99 43.35
N ARG A 14 24.72 -0.55 42.76
CA ARG A 14 25.90 -0.09 43.51
C ARG A 14 26.27 1.31 43.02
N SER A 15 26.13 2.25 43.94
CA SER A 15 26.70 3.59 43.90
C SER A 15 28.23 3.52 43.82
N GLY A 16 28.80 4.15 42.81
CA GLY A 16 30.24 4.37 42.64
C GLY A 16 30.47 5.79 42.15
N THR A 17 31.29 6.51 42.91
CA THR A 17 31.66 7.92 42.82
C THR A 17 32.20 8.35 41.46
N MET A 18 31.78 9.54 41.00
CA MET A 18 32.34 10.25 39.85
C MET A 18 33.77 10.74 40.11
N SER A 19 34.66 10.49 39.16
CA SER A 19 35.91 11.24 38.98
C SER A 19 36.11 11.56 37.49
N ASN A 20 36.41 12.83 37.22
CA ASN A 20 36.70 13.44 35.92
C ASN A 20 37.93 12.82 35.23
N GLU A 21 37.84 12.60 33.91
CA GLU A 21 38.81 13.03 32.86
C GLU A 21 38.39 12.48 31.47
N PRO A 22 38.77 13.15 30.36
CA PRO A 22 38.07 13.10 29.09
C PRO A 22 38.66 12.07 28.12
N PHE A 23 37.81 11.34 27.37
CA PHE A 23 38.28 10.40 26.36
C PHE A 23 37.81 10.78 24.95
N VAL A 24 38.75 11.39 24.23
CA VAL A 24 38.81 11.48 22.78
C VAL A 24 38.90 10.06 22.22
N MET A 25 37.79 9.49 21.74
CA MET A 25 37.81 8.43 20.71
C MET A 25 36.41 8.15 20.12
N ARG A 26 35.97 8.98 19.17
CA ARG A 26 34.93 8.62 18.19
C ARG A 26 35.23 9.26 16.83
N ILE A 27 36.33 8.84 16.22
CA ILE A 27 36.55 8.95 14.76
C ILE A 27 37.10 7.60 14.29
N ALA A 28 36.26 6.57 14.32
CA ALA A 28 36.52 5.27 13.68
C ALA A 28 35.22 4.46 13.59
N SER A 29 34.20 4.98 12.90
CA SER A 29 32.96 4.22 12.65
C SER A 29 32.39 4.38 11.24
N THR A 30 32.90 5.30 10.43
CA THR A 30 32.46 5.52 9.05
C THR A 30 33.20 4.68 8.01
N ALA A 31 34.33 4.05 8.36
CA ALA A 31 35.07 3.16 7.44
C ALA A 31 34.67 1.67 7.54
N VAL A 32 33.96 1.27 8.59
CA VAL A 32 33.57 -0.14 8.82
C VAL A 32 32.27 -0.52 8.10
N LEU A 33 31.39 0.45 7.80
CA LEU A 33 30.14 0.21 7.06
C LEU A 33 30.35 0.06 5.53
N GLY A 34 31.40 0.66 4.97
CA GLY A 34 31.76 0.47 3.56
C GLY A 34 32.42 -0.88 3.28
N LEU A 35 33.21 -1.40 4.22
CA LEU A 35 33.92 -2.66 4.06
C LEU A 35 33.02 -3.89 4.34
N THR A 36 32.01 -3.80 5.20
CA THR A 36 31.04 -4.89 5.39
C THR A 36 30.11 -5.06 4.19
N ALA A 37 29.74 -3.98 3.48
CA ALA A 37 28.99 -4.06 2.23
C ALA A 37 29.81 -4.72 1.10
N VAL A 38 31.11 -4.40 0.98
CA VAL A 38 32.02 -5.01 -0.01
C VAL A 38 32.42 -6.44 0.38
N TRP A 39 32.51 -6.74 1.68
CA TRP A 39 32.80 -8.09 2.20
C TRP A 39 31.58 -9.03 2.08
N LEU A 40 30.36 -8.51 2.25
CA LEU A 40 29.13 -9.23 1.92
C LEU A 40 29.01 -9.45 0.41
N PHE A 41 29.31 -8.47 -0.44
CA PHE A 41 29.28 -8.66 -1.91
C PHE A 41 30.31 -9.69 -2.42
N SER A 42 31.49 -9.77 -1.82
CA SER A 42 32.57 -10.68 -2.27
C SER A 42 32.37 -12.15 -1.85
N ARG A 43 31.54 -12.45 -0.84
CA ARG A 43 31.12 -13.83 -0.51
C ARG A 43 29.88 -14.31 -1.29
N PHE A 44 29.14 -13.41 -1.94
CA PHE A 44 28.01 -13.76 -2.81
C PHE A 44 28.42 -14.03 -4.27
N ALA A 45 29.65 -13.70 -4.66
CA ALA A 45 30.18 -13.96 -6.00
C ALA A 45 30.60 -15.43 -6.24
N SER A 46 30.54 -16.29 -5.22
CA SER A 46 31.03 -17.69 -5.29
C SER A 46 29.93 -18.74 -5.33
N ILE A 47 28.66 -18.36 -5.51
CA ILE A 47 27.61 -19.32 -5.86
C ILE A 47 27.66 -19.45 -7.37
N THR A 48 28.22 -20.56 -7.83
CA THR A 48 28.44 -20.81 -9.25
C THR A 48 27.12 -20.67 -10.02
N ALA A 49 27.15 -19.81 -11.04
CA ALA A 49 26.07 -19.62 -12.02
C ALA A 49 25.64 -20.93 -12.72
N SER A 50 26.38 -22.03 -12.50
CA SER A 50 26.12 -23.37 -13.04
C SER A 50 24.98 -24.12 -12.36
N GLN A 51 24.60 -23.82 -11.11
CA GLN A 51 23.54 -24.57 -10.41
C GLN A 51 22.12 -24.04 -10.64
N VAL A 52 21.98 -22.80 -11.14
CA VAL A 52 20.67 -22.16 -11.50
C VAL A 52 20.40 -22.22 -13.01
N GLN A 53 21.34 -22.77 -13.79
CA GLN A 53 21.41 -22.62 -15.24
C GLN A 53 20.33 -23.39 -16.02
N SER A 54 19.63 -24.36 -15.41
CA SER A 54 18.79 -25.33 -16.13
C SER A 54 17.28 -25.03 -16.22
N TYR A 55 16.74 -23.96 -15.61
CA TYR A 55 15.28 -23.89 -15.40
C TYR A 55 14.46 -22.90 -16.27
N THR A 56 15.04 -22.12 -17.19
CA THR A 56 14.27 -21.10 -17.94
C THR A 56 14.52 -20.98 -19.45
N GLY A 57 15.32 -21.87 -20.06
CA GLY A 57 15.54 -21.88 -21.52
C GLY A 57 16.27 -20.66 -22.11
N LEU A 58 16.47 -19.58 -21.34
CA LEU A 58 17.21 -18.39 -21.76
C LEU A 58 18.71 -18.53 -21.42
N SER A 59 19.56 -18.12 -22.36
CA SER A 59 21.01 -18.07 -22.16
C SER A 59 21.38 -17.11 -21.01
N THR A 60 22.50 -17.37 -20.33
CA THR A 60 23.01 -16.53 -19.24
C THR A 60 23.23 -15.08 -19.69
N GLN A 61 23.59 -14.88 -20.96
CA GLN A 61 23.79 -13.57 -21.58
C GLN A 61 22.48 -12.81 -21.75
N ASP A 62 21.40 -13.48 -22.18
CA ASP A 62 20.09 -12.85 -22.37
C ASP A 62 19.43 -12.47 -21.05
N ARG A 63 19.57 -13.31 -20.01
CA ARG A 63 19.10 -12.96 -18.66
C ARG A 63 19.81 -11.71 -18.13
N ARG A 64 21.13 -11.63 -18.33
CA ARG A 64 21.92 -10.46 -17.90
C ARG A 64 21.47 -9.19 -18.64
N LYS A 65 21.28 -9.26 -19.95
CA LYS A 65 20.77 -8.14 -20.76
C LYS A 65 19.38 -7.69 -20.31
N ARG A 66 18.46 -8.64 -20.11
CA ARG A 66 17.09 -8.38 -19.63
C ARG A 66 17.10 -7.65 -18.28
N LYS A 67 17.86 -8.18 -17.32
CA LYS A 67 18.03 -7.56 -16.00
C LYS A 67 18.62 -6.14 -16.08
N THR A 68 19.68 -5.96 -16.87
CA THR A 68 20.28 -4.62 -17.06
C THR A 68 19.26 -3.63 -17.64
N ARG A 69 18.44 -4.06 -18.60
CA ARG A 69 17.39 -3.21 -19.18
C ARG A 69 16.32 -2.82 -18.17
N LEU A 70 15.85 -3.76 -17.35
CA LEU A 70 14.90 -3.49 -16.27
C LEU A 70 15.49 -2.51 -15.25
N ASP A 71 16.71 -2.76 -14.78
CA ASP A 71 17.39 -1.89 -13.81
C ASP A 71 17.60 -0.47 -14.35
N THR A 72 17.92 -0.31 -15.64
CA THR A 72 18.01 1.02 -16.28
C THR A 72 16.66 1.73 -16.29
N TRP A 73 15.60 1.05 -16.74
CA TRP A 73 14.26 1.65 -16.76
C TRP A 73 13.75 2.00 -15.36
N ILE A 74 14.00 1.15 -14.36
CA ILE A 74 13.62 1.43 -12.97
C ILE A 74 14.22 2.77 -12.50
N ARG A 75 15.51 3.01 -12.76
CA ARG A 75 16.19 4.25 -12.36
C ARG A 75 15.58 5.48 -13.02
N GLU A 76 15.33 5.40 -14.34
CA GLU A 76 14.69 6.48 -15.09
C GLU A 76 13.26 6.74 -14.59
N GLN A 77 12.52 5.67 -14.31
CA GLN A 77 11.16 5.74 -13.84
C GLN A 77 11.06 6.24 -12.39
N GLN A 78 12.02 5.93 -11.52
CA GLN A 78 12.06 6.48 -10.16
C GLN A 78 12.16 8.01 -10.20
N LEU A 79 13.05 8.55 -11.03
CA LEU A 79 13.19 10.00 -11.25
C LEU A 79 11.89 10.61 -11.79
N TYR A 80 11.29 10.00 -12.81
CA TYR A 80 10.04 10.49 -13.38
C TYR A 80 8.88 10.44 -12.38
N ALA A 81 8.75 9.35 -11.63
CA ALA A 81 7.69 9.12 -10.66
C ALA A 81 7.74 10.15 -9.53
N LEU A 82 8.92 10.36 -8.92
CA LEU A 82 9.07 11.34 -7.85
C LEU A 82 8.85 12.77 -8.35
N THR A 83 9.41 13.11 -9.52
CA THR A 83 9.16 14.41 -10.17
C THR A 83 7.66 14.62 -10.44
N SER A 84 6.93 13.56 -10.82
CA SER A 84 5.50 13.64 -11.09
C SER A 84 4.66 13.77 -9.82
N ILE A 85 5.08 13.16 -8.72
CA ILE A 85 4.46 13.36 -7.40
C ILE A 85 4.63 14.81 -6.95
N VAL A 86 5.86 15.35 -6.98
CA VAL A 86 6.13 16.74 -6.58
C VAL A 86 5.38 17.73 -7.49
N ALA A 87 5.29 17.43 -8.78
CA ALA A 87 4.52 18.21 -9.74
C ALA A 87 3.02 18.30 -9.44
N ALA A 88 2.46 17.38 -8.66
CA ALA A 88 1.05 17.37 -8.28
C ALA A 88 0.74 18.31 -7.11
N PHE A 89 1.75 18.90 -6.46
CA PHE A 89 1.56 19.86 -5.37
C PHE A 89 1.46 21.30 -5.89
N GLY A 90 0.48 22.04 -5.38
CA GLY A 90 0.29 23.46 -5.65
C GLY A 90 1.17 24.39 -4.80
N PRO A 91 1.38 25.65 -5.22
CA PRO A 91 0.77 26.28 -6.40
C PRO A 91 1.58 26.14 -7.70
N ASP A 92 2.86 25.78 -7.58
CA ASP A 92 3.85 25.88 -8.65
C ASP A 92 4.14 24.55 -9.36
N GLY A 93 3.61 23.43 -8.84
CA GLY A 93 3.78 22.13 -9.47
C GLY A 93 3.20 22.12 -10.89
N LYS A 94 3.99 21.65 -11.86
CA LYS A 94 3.61 21.65 -13.28
C LYS A 94 2.27 20.97 -13.59
N ASN A 95 1.84 20.01 -12.75
CA ASN A 95 0.57 19.31 -12.93
C ASN A 95 -0.58 19.99 -12.17
N ALA A 96 -0.29 20.82 -11.16
CA ALA A 96 -1.24 21.54 -10.32
C ALA A 96 -1.09 23.08 -10.37
N PRO A 97 -0.90 23.70 -11.55
CA PRO A 97 -0.59 25.12 -11.64
C PRO A 97 -1.76 25.98 -11.14
N GLY A 98 -1.45 26.95 -10.28
CA GLY A 98 -2.43 27.92 -9.77
C GLY A 98 -3.42 27.35 -8.75
N THR A 99 -3.19 26.13 -8.25
CA THR A 99 -3.94 25.58 -7.11
C THR A 99 -3.47 26.20 -5.79
N SER A 100 -4.19 25.99 -4.69
CA SER A 100 -3.75 26.53 -3.38
C SER A 100 -2.43 25.90 -2.92
N SER A 101 -1.60 26.66 -2.21
CA SER A 101 -0.36 26.13 -1.63
C SER A 101 -0.66 24.94 -0.71
N GLY A 102 0.06 23.83 -0.92
CA GLY A 102 -0.15 22.58 -0.17
C GLY A 102 -1.31 21.72 -0.67
N CYS A 103 -2.08 22.18 -1.65
CA CYS A 103 -3.01 21.32 -2.38
C CYS A 103 -2.21 20.23 -3.11
N MET A 104 -2.71 19.00 -3.11
CA MET A 104 -2.16 17.95 -3.95
C MET A 104 -3.28 17.29 -4.75
N ILE A 105 -3.16 17.34 -6.07
CA ILE A 105 -4.19 16.79 -6.97
C ILE A 105 -4.00 15.28 -7.17
N ALA A 106 -5.10 14.55 -7.32
CA ALA A 106 -5.04 13.14 -7.72
C ALA A 106 -4.47 12.98 -9.14
N SER A 107 -4.88 13.86 -10.07
CA SER A 107 -4.39 13.88 -11.45
C SER A 107 -4.58 15.27 -12.09
N PRO A 108 -3.74 15.67 -13.07
CA PRO A 108 -4.00 16.87 -13.88
C PRO A 108 -5.23 16.76 -14.80
N SER A 109 -5.91 15.60 -14.83
CA SER A 109 -7.10 15.34 -15.65
C SER A 109 -8.29 16.21 -15.25
N ARG A 110 -8.75 17.04 -16.18
CA ARG A 110 -9.96 17.89 -16.07
C ARG A 110 -10.54 18.16 -17.46
N PRO A 111 -11.81 18.61 -17.56
CA PRO A 111 -12.39 19.02 -18.83
C PRO A 111 -11.50 20.00 -19.59
N GLY A 112 -11.31 19.77 -20.89
CA GLY A 112 -10.41 20.56 -21.75
C GLY A 112 -8.91 20.35 -21.53
N SER A 113 -8.48 19.47 -20.62
CA SER A 113 -7.05 19.20 -20.38
C SER A 113 -6.43 18.23 -21.39
N TYR A 114 -7.24 17.53 -22.19
CA TYR A 114 -6.81 16.66 -23.27
C TYR A 114 -7.01 17.33 -24.62
N LEU A 115 -6.07 17.12 -25.54
CA LEU A 115 -6.18 17.59 -26.93
C LEU A 115 -7.12 16.70 -27.77
N ASP A 116 -7.41 15.49 -27.30
CA ASP A 116 -8.27 14.52 -27.96
C ASP A 116 -9.52 14.28 -27.11
N GLN A 117 -10.69 14.66 -27.64
CA GLN A 117 -11.99 14.46 -27.01
C GLN A 117 -12.33 12.98 -26.81
N ALA A 118 -11.82 12.08 -27.67
CA ALA A 118 -12.01 10.65 -27.47
C ALA A 118 -11.25 10.12 -26.25
N ASN A 119 -10.25 10.87 -25.75
CA ASN A 119 -9.49 10.61 -24.54
C ASN A 119 -9.77 11.59 -23.40
N GLU A 120 -10.71 12.52 -23.60
CA GLU A 120 -11.27 13.32 -22.51
C GLU A 120 -11.91 12.36 -21.50
N ASN A 121 -11.66 12.63 -20.22
CA ASN A 121 -11.93 11.72 -19.12
C ASN A 121 -12.66 12.44 -17.99
N GLU A 122 -12.97 11.68 -16.94
CA GLU A 122 -13.53 12.24 -15.72
C GLU A 122 -12.60 13.26 -15.07
N ASN A 123 -13.20 14.25 -14.43
CA ASN A 123 -12.46 15.28 -13.72
C ASN A 123 -11.85 14.70 -12.43
N TYR A 124 -10.52 14.61 -12.39
CA TYR A 124 -9.74 14.17 -11.22
C TYR A 124 -8.89 15.32 -10.65
N PHE A 125 -9.12 16.54 -11.10
CA PHE A 125 -8.42 17.73 -10.63
C PHE A 125 -9.03 18.24 -9.32
N PHE A 126 -8.97 17.38 -8.31
CA PHE A 126 -9.37 17.65 -6.92
C PHE A 126 -8.30 17.08 -5.98
N GLN A 127 -8.38 17.43 -4.70
CA GLN A 127 -7.53 16.85 -3.67
C GLN A 127 -8.31 15.86 -2.81
N TRP A 128 -7.90 14.60 -2.82
CA TRP A 128 -8.43 13.56 -1.95
C TRP A 128 -7.56 13.42 -0.70
N THR A 129 -8.21 13.25 0.46
CA THR A 129 -7.49 13.05 1.73
C THR A 129 -6.61 11.78 1.68
N ARG A 130 -7.12 10.68 1.09
CA ARG A 130 -6.40 9.41 0.91
C ARG A 130 -5.17 9.60 0.03
N ASP A 131 -5.35 10.02 -1.22
CA ASP A 131 -4.31 10.13 -2.23
C ASP A 131 -3.21 11.10 -1.79
N GLY A 132 -3.62 12.26 -1.29
CA GLY A 132 -2.74 13.28 -0.74
C GLY A 132 -1.81 12.71 0.33
N SER A 133 -2.37 12.00 1.29
CA SER A 133 -1.62 11.44 2.43
C SER A 133 -0.73 10.26 2.03
N LEU A 134 -1.19 9.36 1.13
CA LEU A 134 -0.39 8.23 0.65
C LEU A 134 0.85 8.69 -0.11
N CYS A 135 0.73 9.69 -0.97
CA CYS A 135 1.89 10.18 -1.70
C CYS A 135 2.77 11.08 -0.83
N LEU A 136 2.21 11.84 0.12
CA LEU A 136 3.01 12.57 1.10
C LEU A 136 3.90 11.62 1.92
N ARG A 137 3.42 10.41 2.23
CA ARG A 137 4.25 9.38 2.88
C ARG A 137 5.46 8.97 2.04
N VAL A 138 5.33 8.91 0.71
CA VAL A 138 6.46 8.70 -0.20
C VAL A 138 7.41 9.91 -0.18
N VAL A 139 6.87 11.13 -0.25
CA VAL A 139 7.69 12.37 -0.15
C VAL A 139 8.46 12.43 1.17
N LEU A 140 7.83 12.08 2.29
CA LEU A 140 8.49 12.01 3.60
C LEU A 140 9.63 10.98 3.63
N ARG A 141 9.46 9.83 2.97
CA ARG A 141 10.56 8.88 2.83
C ARG A 141 11.70 9.48 2.00
N LYS A 142 11.40 10.12 0.88
CA LYS A 142 12.43 10.76 0.03
C LYS A 142 13.13 11.93 0.74
N LEU A 143 12.43 12.66 1.61
CA LEU A 143 13.06 13.63 2.52
C LEU A 143 14.11 12.95 3.40
N ARG A 144 13.73 11.87 4.12
CA ARG A 144 14.65 11.09 4.97
C ARG A 144 15.88 10.60 4.21
N GLU A 145 15.67 10.04 3.03
CA GLU A 145 16.74 9.54 2.17
C GLU A 145 17.70 10.67 1.74
N ALA A 146 17.17 11.81 1.31
CA ALA A 146 17.97 12.95 0.89
C ALA A 146 18.77 13.56 2.06
N GLU A 147 18.21 13.62 3.27
CA GLU A 147 18.92 14.07 4.47
C GLU A 147 20.04 13.10 4.91
N LEU A 148 19.89 11.82 4.61
CA LEU A 148 20.95 10.81 4.77
C LEU A 148 22.00 10.85 3.64
N GLY A 149 21.82 11.72 2.65
CA GLY A 149 22.70 11.85 1.49
C GLY A 149 22.51 10.77 0.43
N GLU A 150 21.38 10.04 0.45
CA GLU A 150 21.01 9.14 -0.64
C GLU A 150 20.56 9.92 -1.88
N VAL A 151 20.87 9.40 -3.06
CA VAL A 151 20.36 9.93 -4.33
C VAL A 151 18.90 9.52 -4.47
N ILE A 152 18.00 10.50 -4.46
CA ILE A 152 16.55 10.27 -4.50
C ILE A 152 15.94 10.38 -5.89
N GLY A 153 16.72 10.80 -6.89
CA GLY A 153 16.27 10.94 -8.26
C GLY A 153 15.35 12.15 -8.40
N MET A 154 15.83 13.33 -8.04
CA MET A 154 15.23 14.61 -8.46
C MET A 154 16.32 15.52 -9.04
N ASN A 155 15.95 16.38 -10.00
CA ASN A 155 16.85 17.47 -10.37
C ASN A 155 16.91 18.45 -9.18
N GLU A 156 18.12 18.85 -8.79
CA GLU A 156 18.34 19.77 -7.65
C GLU A 156 17.75 19.20 -6.35
N GLU A 157 18.25 18.03 -5.93
CA GLU A 157 17.85 17.34 -4.69
C GLU A 157 18.08 18.23 -3.46
N ASP A 158 17.08 19.04 -3.11
CA ASP A 158 17.08 19.86 -1.90
C ASP A 158 16.07 19.29 -0.90
N PRO A 159 16.54 18.64 0.19
CA PRO A 159 15.70 18.20 1.29
C PRO A 159 14.78 19.32 1.81
N LYS A 160 15.23 20.58 1.79
CA LYS A 160 14.44 21.72 2.26
C LYS A 160 13.22 21.98 1.37
N CYS A 161 13.30 21.71 0.07
CA CYS A 161 12.16 21.81 -0.83
C CYS A 161 11.10 20.76 -0.49
N LEU A 162 11.50 19.53 -0.20
CA LEU A 162 10.57 18.46 0.21
C LEU A 162 9.94 18.75 1.58
N ASP A 163 10.73 19.20 2.57
CA ASP A 163 10.21 19.61 3.88
C ASP A 163 9.24 20.81 3.76
N THR A 164 9.55 21.80 2.92
CA THR A 164 8.66 22.94 2.64
C THR A 164 7.33 22.46 2.05
N LEU A 165 7.37 21.55 1.09
CA LEU A 165 6.18 20.95 0.49
C LEU A 165 5.33 20.22 1.54
N ILE A 166 5.95 19.45 2.45
CA ILE A 166 5.24 18.79 3.55
C ILE A 166 4.58 19.82 4.47
N LYS A 167 5.29 20.89 4.85
CA LYS A 167 4.74 21.96 5.71
C LYS A 167 3.57 22.70 5.05
N GLN A 168 3.63 22.93 3.74
CA GLN A 168 2.53 23.51 2.99
C GLN A 168 1.32 22.56 2.97
N PHE A 169 1.52 21.26 2.72
CA PHE A 169 0.46 20.26 2.80
C PHE A 169 -0.19 20.23 4.19
N VAL A 170 0.61 20.33 5.26
CA VAL A 170 0.13 20.42 6.64
C VAL A 170 -0.78 21.64 6.82
N SER A 171 -0.35 22.82 6.36
CA SER A 171 -1.14 24.04 6.43
C SER A 171 -2.49 23.89 5.70
N MET A 172 -2.46 23.36 4.48
CA MET A 172 -3.67 23.15 3.67
C MET A 172 -4.63 22.16 4.33
N ASN A 173 -4.14 20.99 4.77
CA ASN A 173 -5.01 19.96 5.33
C ASN A 173 -5.55 20.32 6.72
N ARG A 174 -4.84 21.15 7.50
CA ARG A 174 -5.43 21.80 8.69
C ARG A 174 -6.63 22.65 8.31
N LYS A 175 -6.53 23.48 7.26
CA LYS A 175 -7.69 24.24 6.76
C LYS A 175 -8.83 23.30 6.36
N LEU A 176 -8.54 22.18 5.69
CA LEU A 176 -9.57 21.22 5.27
C LEU A 176 -10.30 20.57 6.45
N GLN A 177 -9.62 20.25 7.56
CA GLN A 177 -10.30 19.72 8.76
C GLN A 177 -11.35 20.68 9.33
N PHE A 178 -11.19 21.99 9.12
CA PHE A 178 -12.12 23.02 9.56
C PHE A 178 -13.10 23.50 8.47
N THR A 179 -13.03 22.92 7.27
CA THR A 179 -13.93 23.27 6.17
C THR A 179 -15.20 22.44 6.27
N GLU A 180 -16.32 23.08 6.62
CA GLU A 180 -17.63 22.45 6.60
C GLU A 180 -17.95 21.91 5.21
N ASN A 181 -18.53 20.71 5.17
CA ASN A 181 -18.78 19.98 3.94
C ASN A 181 -19.99 19.04 4.12
N GLN A 182 -20.32 18.28 3.07
CA GLN A 182 -21.50 17.41 3.07
C GLN A 182 -21.40 16.19 3.99
N SER A 183 -20.20 15.81 4.46
CA SER A 183 -20.02 14.81 5.52
C SER A 183 -20.20 15.38 6.93
N GLY A 184 -20.26 16.72 7.07
CA GLY A 184 -20.51 17.42 8.33
C GLY A 184 -19.45 18.48 8.64
N GLY A 185 -19.44 18.92 9.89
CA GLY A 185 -18.45 19.83 10.44
C GLY A 185 -17.26 19.11 11.08
N PRO A 186 -16.29 19.85 11.63
CA PRO A 186 -15.01 19.31 12.13
C PRO A 186 -15.15 18.30 13.28
N PHE A 187 -16.30 18.31 13.97
CA PHE A 187 -16.59 17.44 15.11
C PHE A 187 -17.85 16.57 14.89
N THR A 188 -18.48 16.65 13.72
CA THR A 188 -19.74 15.97 13.41
C THR A 188 -19.66 15.07 12.17
N GLY A 189 -18.44 14.75 11.72
CA GLY A 189 -18.18 13.79 10.64
C GLY A 189 -17.42 14.35 9.44
N GLY A 190 -17.22 15.67 9.35
CA GLY A 190 -16.62 16.36 8.20
C GLY A 190 -15.19 15.95 7.86
N LEU A 191 -14.46 15.34 8.80
CA LEU A 191 -13.12 14.78 8.54
C LEU A 191 -13.17 13.58 7.59
N GLY A 192 -14.30 12.87 7.54
CA GLY A 192 -14.52 11.77 6.61
C GLY A 192 -14.87 12.21 5.19
N GLU A 193 -14.85 13.52 4.87
CA GLU A 193 -15.07 13.98 3.50
C GLU A 193 -13.93 13.47 2.59
N PRO A 194 -14.26 12.77 1.49
CA PRO A 194 -13.23 12.12 0.66
C PRO A 194 -12.32 13.13 -0.04
N LYS A 195 -12.91 14.20 -0.59
CA LYS A 195 -12.23 15.14 -1.47
C LYS A 195 -12.74 16.58 -1.34
N PHE A 196 -11.90 17.51 -1.77
CA PHE A 196 -12.16 18.95 -1.77
C PHE A 196 -11.75 19.58 -3.10
N GLU A 197 -12.29 20.76 -3.39
CA GLU A 197 -11.83 21.60 -4.49
C GLU A 197 -10.36 21.97 -4.32
N VAL A 198 -9.64 22.24 -5.40
CA VAL A 198 -8.20 22.60 -5.36
C VAL A 198 -7.90 23.94 -4.66
N SER A 199 -8.94 24.74 -4.42
CA SER A 199 -8.91 25.96 -3.59
C SER A 199 -9.01 25.68 -2.08
N GLY A 200 -9.36 24.44 -1.72
CA GLY A 200 -9.75 24.03 -0.38
C GLY A 200 -11.19 24.38 -0.01
N ALA A 201 -12.03 24.72 -0.99
CA ALA A 201 -13.48 24.79 -0.81
C ALA A 201 -14.09 23.37 -0.72
N PRO A 202 -15.25 23.21 -0.06
CA PRO A 202 -15.95 21.92 -0.05
C PRO A 202 -16.37 21.51 -1.47
N PHE A 203 -16.32 20.21 -1.74
CA PHE A 203 -16.89 19.64 -2.96
C PHE A 203 -18.40 19.41 -2.78
N GLU A 204 -19.22 20.17 -3.52
CA GLU A 204 -20.68 20.18 -3.33
C GLU A 204 -21.44 19.13 -4.18
N GLY A 205 -20.75 18.34 -4.99
CA GLY A 205 -21.37 17.30 -5.80
C GLY A 205 -21.81 16.08 -4.99
N CYS A 206 -22.72 15.27 -5.55
CA CYS A 206 -23.00 13.93 -5.03
C CYS A 206 -21.74 13.06 -5.08
N TRP A 207 -21.46 12.32 -4.01
CA TRP A 207 -20.27 11.49 -3.91
C TRP A 207 -20.44 10.36 -2.89
N GLY A 208 -19.63 9.31 -3.01
CA GLY A 208 -19.56 8.20 -2.06
C GLY A 208 -18.90 8.64 -0.74
N ARG A 209 -19.66 9.34 0.12
CA ARG A 209 -19.20 9.90 1.41
C ARG A 209 -19.96 9.33 2.62
N PRO A 210 -19.33 9.29 3.82
CA PRO A 210 -17.92 9.57 4.10
C PRO A 210 -17.01 8.40 3.68
N GLN A 211 -15.70 8.66 3.67
CA GLN A 211 -14.62 7.66 3.56
C GLN A 211 -13.66 7.81 4.73
N ASN A 212 -13.78 6.90 5.71
CA ASN A 212 -13.09 7.00 6.99
C ASN A 212 -11.66 6.41 6.99
N ASP A 213 -11.12 6.03 5.84
CA ASP A 213 -9.71 5.69 5.64
C ASP A 213 -8.83 6.95 5.52
N GLY A 214 -9.36 8.03 4.93
CA GLY A 214 -8.65 9.30 4.73
C GLY A 214 -8.01 9.85 6.01
N PRO A 215 -8.78 10.14 7.08
CA PRO A 215 -8.24 10.60 8.36
C PRO A 215 -7.20 9.66 8.97
N ALA A 216 -7.36 8.34 8.80
CA ALA A 216 -6.43 7.37 9.33
C ALA A 216 -5.06 7.43 8.62
N ILE A 217 -5.06 7.47 7.29
CA ILE A 217 -3.82 7.57 6.51
C ILE A 217 -3.14 8.92 6.76
N ARG A 218 -3.92 10.01 6.87
CA ARG A 218 -3.42 11.34 7.18
C ARG A 218 -2.77 11.38 8.57
N ALA A 219 -3.44 10.90 9.61
CA ALA A 219 -2.89 10.80 10.96
C ALA A 219 -1.59 9.99 10.99
N SER A 220 -1.60 8.78 10.43
CA SER A 220 -0.41 7.90 10.37
C SER A 220 0.77 8.59 9.69
N THR A 221 0.53 9.26 8.56
CA THR A 221 1.58 9.98 7.81
C THR A 221 2.16 11.15 8.61
N LEU A 222 1.30 11.93 9.29
CA LEU A 222 1.74 13.08 10.09
C LEU A 222 2.42 12.67 11.40
N ILE A 223 2.02 11.56 12.00
CA ILE A 223 2.72 10.97 13.15
C ILE A 223 4.14 10.59 12.74
N ARG A 224 4.32 9.97 11.56
CA ARG A 224 5.64 9.64 11.02
C ARG A 224 6.49 10.88 10.76
N TYR A 225 5.89 11.96 10.27
CA TYR A 225 6.59 13.24 10.12
C TYR A 225 6.99 13.84 11.47
N ALA A 226 6.10 13.80 12.48
CA ALA A 226 6.44 14.25 13.83
C ALA A 226 7.60 13.44 14.43
N ARG A 227 7.60 12.11 14.29
CA ARG A 227 8.72 11.24 14.72
C ARG A 227 10.03 11.62 14.04
N HIS A 228 9.99 11.79 12.72
CA HIS A 228 11.14 12.19 11.92
C HIS A 228 11.76 13.52 12.40
N LEU A 229 10.93 14.54 12.63
CA LEU A 229 11.39 15.84 13.16
C LEU A 229 12.08 15.71 14.54
N LEU A 230 11.68 14.74 15.35
CA LEU A 230 12.29 14.50 16.66
C LEU A 230 13.59 13.70 16.57
N GLU A 231 13.66 12.72 15.67
CA GLU A 231 14.81 11.82 15.49
C GLU A 231 16.00 12.52 14.79
N ASN A 232 15.72 13.48 13.91
CA ASN A 232 16.71 14.10 13.01
C ASN A 232 17.64 15.13 13.64
N HIS A 233 17.40 15.52 14.88
CA HIS A 233 18.14 16.61 15.51
C HIS A 233 18.90 16.09 16.71
N THR A 234 20.23 16.16 16.67
CA THR A 234 21.09 15.92 17.83
C THR A 234 21.33 17.19 18.66
N ASP A 235 21.06 18.36 18.06
CA ASP A 235 21.20 19.66 18.70
C ASP A 235 19.95 20.02 19.51
N GLN A 236 20.15 20.45 20.76
CA GLN A 236 19.06 20.72 21.70
C GLN A 236 18.15 21.87 21.23
N LYS A 237 18.70 22.87 20.52
CA LYS A 237 17.91 23.99 19.99
C LYS A 237 17.04 23.51 18.83
N ALA A 238 17.59 22.73 17.90
CA ALA A 238 16.83 22.15 16.80
C ALA A 238 15.74 21.18 17.29
N GLN A 239 16.00 20.38 18.32
CA GLN A 239 14.98 19.55 18.98
C GLN A 239 13.86 20.40 19.60
N ALA A 240 14.20 21.50 20.27
CA ALA A 240 13.21 22.41 20.84
C ALA A 240 12.36 23.11 19.76
N GLU A 241 12.96 23.46 18.61
CA GLU A 241 12.25 24.01 17.46
C GLU A 241 11.31 22.99 16.81
N ALA A 242 11.76 21.74 16.64
CA ALA A 242 10.93 20.65 16.16
C ALA A 242 9.72 20.40 17.08
N ARG A 243 9.94 20.35 18.39
CA ARG A 243 8.86 20.21 19.39
C ARG A 243 7.85 21.34 19.30
N ARG A 244 8.31 22.59 19.24
CA ARG A 244 7.41 23.75 19.07
C ARG A 244 6.61 23.69 17.78
N PHE A 245 7.24 23.24 16.69
CA PHE A 245 6.55 23.05 15.41
C PHE A 245 5.47 21.98 15.53
N ILE A 246 5.78 20.84 16.15
CA ILE A 246 4.81 19.76 16.38
C ILE A 246 3.64 20.26 17.22
N GLU A 247 3.90 20.89 18.36
CA GLU A 247 2.86 21.42 19.27
C GLU A 247 1.94 22.44 18.60
N SER A 248 2.50 23.29 17.73
CA SER A 248 1.74 24.34 17.05
C SER A 248 0.95 23.80 15.84
N ASN A 249 1.54 22.86 15.10
CA ASN A 249 1.08 22.51 13.75
C ASN A 249 0.60 21.07 13.58
N LEU A 250 1.03 20.12 14.41
CA LEU A 250 0.72 18.70 14.22
C LEU A 250 -0.08 18.12 15.38
N TYR A 251 0.41 18.23 16.60
CA TYR A 251 -0.17 17.56 17.75
C TYR A 251 0.16 18.31 19.04
N SER A 252 -0.86 18.57 19.85
CA SER A 252 -0.71 19.10 21.20
C SER A 252 -1.57 18.27 22.15
N LYS A 253 -0.92 17.73 23.20
CA LYS A 253 -1.55 16.86 24.20
C LYS A 253 -2.68 17.53 24.98
N ASP A 254 -2.63 18.87 25.08
CA ASP A 254 -3.57 19.69 25.84
C ASP A 254 -4.61 20.36 24.93
N ASN A 255 -4.58 20.08 23.62
CA ASN A 255 -5.53 20.59 22.65
C ASN A 255 -6.10 19.44 21.80
N SER A 256 -7.31 18.99 22.13
CA SER A 256 -8.06 17.97 21.38
C SER A 256 -8.42 18.39 19.96
N HIS A 257 -8.29 19.69 19.62
CA HIS A 257 -8.47 20.24 18.28
C HIS A 257 -7.14 20.38 17.51
N SER A 258 -6.05 19.82 18.03
CA SER A 258 -4.81 19.72 17.25
C SER A 258 -4.94 18.69 16.13
N PHE A 259 -4.20 18.90 15.04
CA PHE A 259 -4.40 18.23 13.76
C PHE A 259 -4.48 16.69 13.87
N ILE A 260 -3.42 16.05 14.37
CA ILE A 260 -3.35 14.60 14.55
C ILE A 260 -4.42 14.13 15.54
N PHE A 261 -4.66 14.87 16.62
CA PHE A 261 -5.62 14.47 17.65
C PHE A 261 -7.05 14.43 17.09
N MET A 262 -7.43 15.39 16.25
CA MET A 262 -8.74 15.38 15.60
C MET A 262 -8.96 14.14 14.72
N ASP A 263 -7.97 13.76 13.89
CA ASP A 263 -8.06 12.56 13.06
C ASP A 263 -8.11 11.27 13.94
N ILE A 264 -7.30 11.18 15.00
CA ILE A 264 -7.34 10.04 15.93
C ILE A 264 -8.68 9.92 16.68
N ASN A 265 -9.26 11.05 17.11
CA ASN A 265 -10.58 11.07 17.74
C ASN A 265 -11.69 10.70 16.75
N HIS A 266 -11.59 11.16 15.50
CA HIS A 266 -12.51 10.76 14.43
C HIS A 266 -12.48 9.24 14.23
N ILE A 267 -11.30 8.63 14.14
CA ILE A 267 -11.17 7.16 14.04
C ILE A 267 -11.85 6.47 15.23
N CYS A 268 -11.52 6.88 16.46
CA CYS A 268 -12.10 6.28 17.67
C CYS A 268 -13.63 6.37 17.69
N GLY A 269 -14.20 7.47 17.19
CA GLY A 269 -15.64 7.71 17.18
C GLY A 269 -16.39 7.11 15.98
N THR A 270 -15.70 6.79 14.88
CA THR A 270 -16.35 6.48 13.60
C THR A 270 -16.01 5.14 12.98
N TRP A 271 -15.05 4.38 13.53
CA TRP A 271 -14.60 3.12 12.89
C TRP A 271 -15.70 2.06 12.68
N ARG A 272 -16.77 2.10 13.46
CA ARG A 272 -17.97 1.25 13.29
C ARG A 272 -19.07 1.86 12.44
N LEU A 273 -19.03 3.17 12.16
CA LEU A 273 -20.09 3.85 11.44
C LEU A 273 -20.04 3.53 9.94
N PRO A 274 -21.18 3.69 9.23
CA PRO A 274 -21.23 3.50 7.79
C PRO A 274 -20.20 4.36 7.02
N THR A 275 -19.40 3.73 6.17
CA THR A 275 -18.38 4.39 5.34
C THR A 275 -18.30 3.72 3.96
N PHE A 276 -17.95 4.50 2.94
CA PHE A 276 -17.57 3.95 1.64
C PHE A 276 -16.17 3.34 1.70
N ASP A 277 -15.88 2.42 0.78
CA ASP A 277 -14.57 1.83 0.59
C ASP A 277 -13.62 2.82 -0.12
N LEU A 278 -12.34 2.44 -0.22
CA LEU A 278 -11.30 3.23 -0.89
C LEU A 278 -11.58 3.47 -2.39
N TRP A 279 -12.46 2.66 -3.00
CA TRP A 279 -12.90 2.79 -4.38
C TRP A 279 -14.12 3.68 -4.54
N GLU A 280 -14.66 4.20 -3.43
CA GLU A 280 -15.74 5.19 -3.39
C GLU A 280 -17.11 4.64 -3.83
N GLU A 281 -17.25 3.31 -3.83
CA GLU A 281 -18.36 2.59 -4.52
C GLU A 281 -19.23 1.80 -3.56
N VAL A 282 -18.63 1.16 -2.54
CA VAL A 282 -19.31 0.22 -1.66
C VAL A 282 -19.42 0.80 -0.26
N LYS A 283 -20.64 0.99 0.23
CA LYS A 283 -20.88 1.41 1.61
C LYS A 283 -21.08 0.21 2.50
N ALA A 284 -20.33 0.15 3.61
CA ALA A 284 -20.47 -0.88 4.64
C ALA A 284 -20.48 -0.26 6.04
N THR A 285 -20.92 -1.02 7.03
CA THR A 285 -20.97 -0.60 8.45
C THR A 285 -20.14 -1.55 9.33
N ASN A 286 -20.03 -1.27 10.63
CA ASN A 286 -19.37 -2.14 11.62
C ASN A 286 -17.91 -2.48 11.27
N GLY A 287 -17.16 -1.50 10.75
CA GLY A 287 -15.80 -1.73 10.27
C GLY A 287 -15.76 -2.72 9.10
N GLY A 288 -16.76 -2.67 8.23
CA GLY A 288 -17.01 -3.66 7.18
C GLY A 288 -16.05 -3.65 5.99
N HIS A 289 -15.04 -2.77 5.95
CA HIS A 289 -14.04 -2.76 4.88
C HIS A 289 -12.67 -3.11 5.45
N PHE A 290 -12.06 -4.19 4.94
CA PHE A 290 -10.77 -4.65 5.42
C PHE A 290 -9.71 -3.55 5.32
N TYR A 291 -9.65 -2.85 4.18
CA TYR A 291 -8.71 -1.75 3.97
C TYR A 291 -8.86 -0.62 4.99
N THR A 292 -10.08 -0.10 5.13
CA THR A 292 -10.38 1.01 6.06
C THR A 292 -10.05 0.64 7.49
N LEU A 293 -10.43 -0.57 7.93
CA LEU A 293 -10.18 -1.03 9.29
C LEU A 293 -8.69 -1.22 9.58
N MET A 294 -7.94 -1.77 8.62
CA MET A 294 -6.48 -1.94 8.72
C MET A 294 -5.76 -0.59 8.90
N VAL A 295 -6.08 0.42 8.08
CA VAL A 295 -5.42 1.73 8.19
C VAL A 295 -5.84 2.50 9.45
N GLN A 296 -7.09 2.35 9.90
CA GLN A 296 -7.57 2.91 11.16
C GLN A 296 -6.84 2.32 12.37
N ARG A 297 -6.74 0.98 12.42
CA ARG A 297 -5.95 0.27 13.44
C ARG A 297 -4.49 0.72 13.42
N ARG A 298 -3.88 0.83 12.24
CA ARG A 298 -2.50 1.29 12.07
C ARG A 298 -2.29 2.69 12.63
N ALA A 299 -3.19 3.64 12.34
CA ALA A 299 -3.09 5.01 12.83
C ALA A 299 -3.16 5.10 14.36
N LEU A 300 -4.03 4.29 15.00
CA LEU A 300 -4.07 4.20 16.47
C LEU A 300 -2.78 3.60 17.04
N GLN A 301 -2.24 2.57 16.40
CA GLN A 301 -0.95 1.99 16.79
C GLN A 301 0.19 3.01 16.65
N ASP A 302 0.26 3.75 15.53
CA ASP A 302 1.24 4.81 15.32
C ASP A 302 1.16 5.88 16.44
N MET A 303 -0.05 6.23 16.88
CA MET A 303 -0.25 7.19 17.97
C MET A 303 0.27 6.65 19.31
N ILE A 304 -0.03 5.39 19.62
CA ILE A 304 0.50 4.71 20.81
C ILE A 304 2.03 4.68 20.76
N ASP A 305 2.61 4.34 19.61
CA ASP A 305 4.06 4.25 19.44
C ASP A 305 4.73 5.62 19.55
N LEU A 306 4.08 6.70 19.08
CA LEU A 306 4.54 8.06 19.28
C LEU A 306 4.52 8.45 20.76
N ILE A 307 3.45 8.14 21.50
CA ILE A 307 3.37 8.41 22.95
C ILE A 307 4.41 7.59 23.72
N ASN A 308 4.62 6.32 23.37
CA ASN A 308 5.65 5.50 23.99
C ASN A 308 7.06 6.05 23.71
N PHE A 309 7.29 6.61 22.51
CA PHE A 309 8.54 7.24 22.12
C PHE A 309 8.75 8.61 22.80
N GLN A 310 7.69 9.41 22.97
CA GLN A 310 7.70 10.69 23.66
C GLN A 310 6.57 10.73 24.73
N PRO A 311 6.81 10.23 25.96
CA PRO A 311 5.77 10.12 26.99
C PRO A 311 5.11 11.46 27.36
N GLU A 312 5.85 12.56 27.20
CA GLU A 312 5.34 13.93 27.31
C GLU A 312 4.22 14.28 26.32
N PHE A 313 4.05 13.54 25.23
CA PHE A 313 2.93 13.70 24.30
C PHE A 313 1.66 12.98 24.76
N GLN A 314 1.68 12.26 25.88
CA GLN A 314 0.48 11.65 26.41
C GLN A 314 -0.59 12.72 26.73
N PRO A 315 -1.83 12.59 26.21
CA PRO A 315 -2.93 13.47 26.58
C PRO A 315 -3.16 13.52 28.09
N SER A 316 -3.65 14.66 28.57
CA SER A 316 -3.92 14.86 30.00
C SER A 316 -4.98 13.89 30.58
N ASP A 317 -5.84 13.30 29.74
CA ASP A 317 -6.69 12.17 30.13
C ASP A 317 -5.84 10.88 30.24
N ALA A 318 -5.58 10.45 31.48
CA ALA A 318 -4.79 9.26 31.78
C ALA A 318 -5.38 7.96 31.20
N ASN A 319 -6.68 7.92 30.87
CA ASN A 319 -7.34 6.73 30.33
C ASN A 319 -7.25 6.60 28.81
N VAL A 320 -6.69 7.59 28.11
CA VAL A 320 -6.69 7.65 26.65
C VAL A 320 -5.96 6.47 26.00
N LEU A 321 -4.82 6.05 26.57
CA LEU A 321 -4.05 4.89 26.07
C LEU A 321 -4.86 3.61 26.24
N GLN A 322 -5.51 3.44 27.40
CA GLN A 322 -6.38 2.28 27.66
C GLN A 322 -7.54 2.22 26.65
N LYS A 323 -8.12 3.38 26.30
CA LYS A 323 -9.13 3.48 25.26
C LYS A 323 -8.58 3.05 23.89
N TYR A 324 -7.40 3.53 23.50
CA TYR A 324 -6.79 3.14 22.22
C TYR A 324 -6.50 1.63 22.15
N TYR A 325 -5.93 1.04 23.21
CA TYR A 325 -5.70 -0.40 23.29
C TYR A 325 -7.01 -1.21 23.22
N SER A 326 -8.07 -0.77 23.89
CA SER A 326 -9.40 -1.41 23.80
C SER A 326 -9.92 -1.41 22.37
N ILE A 327 -9.88 -0.24 21.71
CA ILE A 327 -10.36 -0.10 20.32
C ILE A 327 -9.54 -0.97 19.37
N ILE A 328 -8.20 -0.99 19.49
CA ILE A 328 -7.34 -1.86 18.67
C ILE A 328 -7.71 -3.33 18.88
N SER A 329 -7.94 -3.77 20.12
CA SER A 329 -8.36 -5.15 20.43
C SER A 329 -9.70 -5.49 19.77
N GLU A 330 -10.66 -4.57 19.79
CA GLU A 330 -11.94 -4.72 19.11
C GLU A 330 -11.80 -4.76 17.58
N MET A 331 -10.90 -3.95 17.02
CA MET A 331 -10.56 -3.98 15.59
C MET A 331 -9.86 -5.28 15.20
N ASP A 332 -8.95 -5.80 16.03
CA ASP A 332 -8.24 -7.06 15.81
C ASP A 332 -9.22 -8.25 15.79
N ALA A 333 -10.14 -8.29 16.75
CA ALA A 333 -11.22 -9.28 16.76
C ALA A 333 -12.08 -9.18 15.50
N ARG A 334 -12.36 -7.96 15.02
CA ARG A 334 -13.13 -7.73 13.80
C ARG A 334 -12.37 -8.12 12.52
N LEU A 335 -11.07 -7.89 12.46
CA LEU A 335 -10.24 -8.25 11.30
C LEU A 335 -10.22 -9.77 11.07
N GLU A 336 -10.31 -10.58 12.13
CA GLU A 336 -10.43 -12.04 12.02
C GLU A 336 -11.66 -12.48 11.22
N ASP A 337 -12.78 -11.74 11.29
CA ASP A 337 -14.01 -12.09 10.56
C ASP A 337 -13.83 -12.07 9.04
N PHE A 338 -12.84 -11.31 8.55
CA PHE A 338 -12.53 -11.23 7.13
C PHE A 338 -11.76 -12.45 6.62
N TRP A 339 -11.22 -13.31 7.49
CA TRP A 339 -10.52 -14.50 7.03
C TRP A 339 -11.51 -15.59 6.58
N ASN A 340 -11.38 -16.01 5.32
CA ASN A 340 -12.14 -17.12 4.75
C ASN A 340 -11.21 -18.32 4.45
N PRO A 341 -11.10 -19.31 5.38
CA PRO A 341 -10.22 -20.46 5.21
C PRO A 341 -10.73 -21.53 4.23
N SER A 342 -12.05 -21.57 3.96
CA SER A 342 -12.69 -22.63 3.17
C SER A 342 -13.01 -22.23 1.72
N GLY A 343 -12.92 -20.94 1.38
CA GLY A 343 -13.36 -20.43 0.08
C GLY A 343 -14.88 -20.21 0.01
N LEU A 344 -15.46 -20.21 -1.20
CA LEU A 344 -16.84 -19.79 -1.44
C LEU A 344 -17.91 -20.77 -0.89
N ASP A 345 -18.34 -20.59 0.37
CA ASP A 345 -19.60 -21.12 0.92
C ASP A 345 -20.53 -20.00 1.48
N ARG A 346 -20.38 -18.76 0.95
CA ARG A 346 -20.88 -17.41 1.33
C ARG A 346 -20.04 -16.67 2.37
N ARG A 347 -19.61 -15.44 2.03
CA ARG A 347 -19.25 -14.32 2.94
C ARG A 347 -18.65 -13.12 2.18
N GLU A 348 -19.43 -12.37 1.42
CA GLU A 348 -19.06 -10.95 1.19
C GLU A 348 -20.35 -10.13 1.28
N GLY A 349 -20.32 -9.05 2.07
CA GLY A 349 -21.49 -8.21 2.34
C GLY A 349 -22.45 -8.67 3.44
N GLY A 350 -22.22 -9.83 4.08
CA GLY A 350 -22.95 -10.28 5.29
C GLY A 350 -24.36 -10.87 5.04
N PRO A 351 -25.00 -11.45 6.07
CA PRO A 351 -26.30 -12.15 5.96
C PRO A 351 -27.52 -11.23 5.69
N GLY A 352 -27.33 -9.91 5.70
CA GLY A 352 -28.39 -8.92 5.47
C GLY A 352 -28.65 -8.55 4.00
N CYS A 353 -28.00 -9.21 3.04
CA CYS A 353 -28.30 -8.99 1.63
C CYS A 353 -29.72 -9.51 1.34
N ASN A 354 -30.60 -8.60 0.89
CA ASN A 354 -31.98 -8.90 0.53
C ASN A 354 -32.02 -10.15 -0.39
N PRO A 355 -32.67 -11.26 0.00
CA PRO A 355 -32.68 -12.51 -0.77
C PRO A 355 -33.19 -12.35 -2.21
N GLU A 356 -33.93 -11.28 -2.51
CA GLU A 356 -34.47 -10.96 -3.83
C GLU A 356 -33.39 -10.53 -4.85
N ALA A 357 -32.23 -10.06 -4.41
CA ALA A 357 -31.08 -9.78 -5.30
C ALA A 357 -30.26 -11.05 -5.61
N GLU A 358 -30.36 -12.08 -4.76
CA GLU A 358 -29.59 -13.34 -4.88
C GLU A 358 -30.43 -14.53 -5.41
N GLN A 359 -31.75 -14.40 -5.54
CA GLN A 359 -32.61 -15.44 -6.12
C GLN A 359 -32.53 -15.46 -7.65
N ALA A 360 -31.43 -15.99 -8.16
CA ALA A 360 -31.49 -16.72 -9.41
C ALA A 360 -30.61 -17.97 -9.33
N LYS A 361 -31.01 -18.92 -8.48
CA LYS A 361 -30.71 -20.33 -8.77
C LYS A 361 -31.79 -20.85 -9.70
N LYS A 362 -31.40 -21.26 -10.92
CA LYS A 362 -32.27 -22.13 -11.72
C LYS A 362 -32.31 -23.53 -11.07
N PRO A 363 -33.39 -24.30 -11.27
CA PRO A 363 -33.53 -25.64 -10.68
C PRO A 363 -32.44 -26.65 -11.10
N ASP A 364 -31.57 -26.30 -12.06
CA ASP A 364 -30.43 -27.10 -12.54
C ASP A 364 -29.10 -26.81 -11.82
N GLY A 365 -29.08 -25.87 -10.85
CA GLY A 365 -27.87 -25.49 -10.12
C GLY A 365 -27.03 -24.40 -10.79
N SER A 366 -27.50 -23.80 -11.89
CA SER A 366 -26.82 -22.66 -12.53
C SER A 366 -27.19 -21.31 -11.89
N PHE A 367 -26.21 -20.41 -11.86
CA PHE A 367 -26.32 -19.05 -11.31
C PHE A 367 -26.98 -18.10 -12.32
N GLY A 368 -27.88 -17.27 -11.81
CA GLY A 368 -28.33 -16.01 -12.41
C GLY A 368 -28.38 -14.95 -11.31
N VAL A 369 -28.30 -13.70 -11.71
CA VAL A 369 -28.32 -12.53 -10.81
C VAL A 369 -29.14 -11.44 -11.52
N SER A 370 -29.67 -10.44 -10.79
CA SER A 370 -30.54 -9.36 -11.28
C SER A 370 -29.79 -8.01 -11.43
N GLY A 371 -29.98 -7.35 -12.57
CA GLY A 371 -29.33 -6.08 -12.97
C GLY A 371 -28.64 -6.18 -14.34
N ALA A 372 -29.33 -5.84 -15.44
CA ALA A 372 -28.91 -6.20 -16.81
C ALA A 372 -27.46 -5.84 -17.23
N GLY A 373 -26.81 -4.86 -16.59
CA GLY A 373 -25.40 -4.48 -16.80
C GLY A 373 -24.40 -5.28 -15.95
N ASP A 374 -24.53 -5.24 -14.62
CA ASP A 374 -23.67 -5.99 -13.68
C ASP A 374 -23.79 -7.50 -13.86
N ASN A 375 -24.99 -7.96 -14.28
CA ASN A 375 -25.26 -9.35 -14.65
C ASN A 375 -24.35 -9.89 -15.74
N LYS A 376 -23.93 -9.03 -16.69
CA LYS A 376 -23.12 -9.48 -17.80
C LYS A 376 -21.66 -9.68 -17.38
N ILE A 377 -21.07 -8.74 -16.64
CA ILE A 377 -19.67 -8.83 -16.20
C ILE A 377 -19.49 -10.04 -15.28
N ILE A 378 -20.42 -10.22 -14.33
CA ILE A 378 -20.40 -11.37 -13.43
C ILE A 378 -20.53 -12.67 -14.24
N ALA A 379 -21.51 -12.76 -15.15
CA ALA A 379 -21.68 -13.95 -15.99
C ALA A 379 -20.47 -14.25 -16.88
N ASP A 380 -19.85 -13.22 -17.46
CA ASP A 380 -18.65 -13.34 -18.30
C ASP A 380 -17.45 -13.87 -17.46
N CYS A 381 -17.37 -13.54 -16.17
CA CYS A 381 -16.33 -14.03 -15.27
C CYS A 381 -16.57 -15.46 -14.77
N VAL A 382 -17.83 -15.86 -14.53
CA VAL A 382 -18.20 -17.19 -14.00
C VAL A 382 -17.73 -18.33 -14.92
N GLY A 383 -17.56 -18.08 -16.22
CA GLY A 383 -17.02 -19.05 -17.18
C GLY A 383 -15.50 -19.10 -17.31
N LEU A 384 -14.78 -18.14 -16.73
CA LEU A 384 -13.32 -17.99 -16.88
C LEU A 384 -12.54 -18.47 -15.65
N ILE A 385 -13.12 -18.34 -14.46
CA ILE A 385 -12.46 -18.66 -13.20
C ILE A 385 -12.84 -20.08 -12.76
N SER A 386 -11.86 -20.97 -12.67
CA SER A 386 -12.09 -22.36 -12.27
C SER A 386 -12.49 -22.50 -10.79
N ASP A 387 -13.31 -23.52 -10.48
CA ASP A 387 -13.74 -23.86 -9.11
C ASP A 387 -12.57 -24.04 -8.12
N CYS A 388 -11.43 -24.57 -8.57
CA CYS A 388 -10.27 -24.75 -7.70
C CYS A 388 -9.66 -23.43 -7.23
N VAL A 389 -9.74 -22.37 -8.06
CA VAL A 389 -9.32 -21.01 -7.70
C VAL A 389 -10.34 -20.38 -6.75
N LEU A 390 -11.64 -20.58 -7.02
CA LEU A 390 -12.71 -20.04 -6.18
C LEU A 390 -12.70 -20.61 -4.75
N LYS A 391 -12.25 -21.85 -4.58
CA LYS A 391 -12.12 -22.53 -3.27
C LYS A 391 -10.82 -22.20 -2.52
N LYS A 392 -9.92 -21.39 -3.08
CA LYS A 392 -8.70 -21.00 -2.37
C LYS A 392 -9.03 -20.15 -1.12
N PRO A 393 -8.33 -20.37 -0.01
CA PRO A 393 -8.45 -19.53 1.18
C PRO A 393 -8.02 -18.08 0.86
N HIS A 394 -8.72 -17.10 1.42
CA HIS A 394 -8.46 -15.69 1.16
C HIS A 394 -9.05 -14.78 2.24
N ILE A 395 -8.58 -13.54 2.25
CA ILE A 395 -9.16 -12.46 3.03
C ILE A 395 -10.27 -11.80 2.20
N LEU A 396 -11.42 -11.59 2.83
CA LEU A 396 -12.59 -10.93 2.26
C LEU A 396 -12.35 -9.42 2.20
N PRO A 397 -12.80 -8.73 1.14
CA PRO A 397 -12.63 -7.27 1.07
C PRO A 397 -13.69 -6.52 1.87
N THR A 398 -14.93 -7.02 1.87
CA THR A 398 -16.08 -6.34 2.46
C THR A 398 -16.99 -7.29 3.25
N LEU A 399 -17.45 -6.82 4.41
CA LEU A 399 -18.47 -7.40 5.27
C LEU A 399 -19.53 -6.33 5.55
N ASP A 400 -20.74 -6.73 5.96
CA ASP A 400 -21.81 -5.81 6.37
C ASP A 400 -22.08 -4.68 5.35
N ARG A 401 -22.17 -5.07 4.07
CA ARG A 401 -22.44 -4.15 2.96
C ARG A 401 -23.86 -3.61 3.09
N LEU A 402 -24.01 -2.30 2.98
CA LEU A 402 -25.29 -1.60 2.97
C LEU A 402 -25.80 -1.38 1.54
N HIS A 403 -24.92 -0.96 0.63
CA HIS A 403 -25.19 -0.78 -0.81
C HIS A 403 -23.89 -0.61 -1.59
N GLY A 404 -23.99 -0.43 -2.91
CA GLY A 404 -22.86 -0.36 -3.84
C GLY A 404 -22.60 -1.70 -4.53
N GLN A 405 -21.56 -1.75 -5.36
CA GLN A 405 -21.23 -2.90 -6.21
C GLN A 405 -21.04 -4.18 -5.37
N PRO A 406 -21.76 -5.28 -5.66
CA PRO A 406 -21.49 -6.57 -5.03
C PRO A 406 -20.21 -7.19 -5.61
N LYS A 407 -19.42 -7.92 -4.81
CA LYS A 407 -18.21 -8.64 -5.28
C LYS A 407 -18.33 -10.14 -4.98
N PRO A 408 -19.23 -10.89 -5.66
CA PRO A 408 -19.44 -12.32 -5.46
C PRO A 408 -18.19 -13.21 -5.56
N PHE A 409 -17.14 -12.79 -6.28
CA PHE A 409 -15.85 -13.47 -6.34
C PHE A 409 -14.96 -13.17 -5.13
N GLN A 410 -15.38 -12.29 -4.22
CA GLN A 410 -14.74 -12.01 -2.93
C GLN A 410 -13.25 -11.67 -3.09
N THR A 411 -12.91 -10.92 -4.14
CA THR A 411 -11.54 -10.59 -4.52
C THR A 411 -11.43 -9.10 -4.72
N ASP A 412 -10.51 -8.46 -4.01
CA ASP A 412 -10.19 -7.05 -4.21
C ASP A 412 -8.73 -6.80 -3.86
N THR A 413 -8.04 -6.06 -4.73
CA THR A 413 -6.66 -5.64 -4.51
C THR A 413 -6.54 -4.64 -3.34
N ALA A 414 -7.64 -4.02 -2.91
CA ALA A 414 -7.75 -3.29 -1.65
C ALA A 414 -7.17 -4.04 -0.46
N VAL A 415 -7.31 -5.37 -0.43
CA VAL A 415 -6.74 -6.21 0.63
C VAL A 415 -5.21 -6.14 0.64
N LEU A 416 -4.57 -6.31 -0.52
CA LEU A 416 -3.11 -6.23 -0.64
C LEU A 416 -2.60 -4.81 -0.40
N LEU A 417 -3.33 -3.79 -0.87
CA LEU A 417 -3.02 -2.39 -0.58
C LEU A 417 -3.05 -2.12 0.93
N ALA A 418 -4.03 -2.67 1.66
CA ALA A 418 -4.12 -2.54 3.11
C ALA A 418 -2.88 -3.13 3.78
N ILE A 419 -2.56 -4.38 3.44
CA ILE A 419 -1.41 -5.13 3.94
C ILE A 419 -0.10 -4.36 3.72
N ASN A 420 0.13 -3.87 2.50
CA ASN A 420 1.36 -3.12 2.18
C ASN A 420 1.38 -1.76 2.89
N HIS A 421 0.27 -1.02 2.90
CA HIS A 421 0.21 0.32 3.50
C HIS A 421 0.32 0.32 5.03
N THR A 422 0.08 -0.82 5.68
CA THR A 422 0.25 -0.96 7.14
C THR A 422 1.40 -1.86 7.54
N ALA A 423 2.20 -2.33 6.56
CA ALA A 423 3.31 -3.25 6.81
C ALA A 423 4.39 -2.62 7.70
N GLU A 424 4.92 -3.43 8.61
CA GLU A 424 6.07 -3.15 9.46
C GLU A 424 7.00 -4.35 9.49
N PHE A 425 8.30 -4.13 9.35
CA PHE A 425 9.26 -5.20 9.14
C PHE A 425 9.36 -6.20 10.30
N ASP A 426 9.24 -5.71 11.53
CA ASP A 426 9.39 -6.50 12.76
C ASP A 426 8.05 -7.00 13.31
N SER A 427 6.99 -6.97 12.49
CA SER A 427 5.66 -7.40 12.91
C SER A 427 5.48 -8.91 12.76
N GLU A 428 5.04 -9.57 13.84
CA GLU A 428 4.48 -10.92 13.80
C GLU A 428 3.00 -10.91 13.38
N SER A 429 2.50 -9.80 12.83
CA SER A 429 1.12 -9.69 12.39
C SER A 429 0.77 -10.76 11.36
N ILE A 430 -0.32 -11.47 11.62
CA ILE A 430 -0.99 -12.38 10.69
C ILE A 430 -1.53 -11.66 9.43
N TRP A 431 -1.48 -10.33 9.40
CA TRP A 431 -1.83 -9.48 8.26
C TRP A 431 -0.60 -8.87 7.56
N ALA A 432 0.61 -9.31 7.92
CA ALA A 432 1.83 -8.85 7.27
C ALA A 432 1.94 -9.40 5.82
N PRO A 433 2.72 -8.76 4.93
CA PRO A 433 2.89 -9.21 3.53
C PRO A 433 3.31 -10.69 3.39
N TRP A 434 4.17 -11.16 4.28
CA TRP A 434 4.70 -12.54 4.31
C TRP A 434 3.83 -13.53 5.08
N SER A 435 2.69 -13.11 5.62
CA SER A 435 1.82 -14.00 6.39
C SER A 435 1.18 -15.07 5.48
N GLU A 436 0.84 -16.20 6.07
CA GLU A 436 0.13 -17.27 5.37
C GLU A 436 -1.16 -16.79 4.68
N ARG A 437 -1.95 -15.95 5.38
CA ARG A 437 -3.22 -15.42 4.89
C ARG A 437 -3.03 -14.45 3.71
N SER A 438 -2.01 -13.58 3.80
CA SER A 438 -1.65 -12.64 2.74
C SER A 438 -1.18 -13.36 1.49
N LEU A 439 -0.31 -14.36 1.64
CA LEU A 439 0.23 -15.13 0.52
C LEU A 439 -0.83 -15.99 -0.18
N ALA A 440 -1.76 -16.59 0.57
CA ALA A 440 -2.90 -17.30 -0.01
C ALA A 440 -3.83 -16.36 -0.79
N THR A 441 -4.12 -15.18 -0.22
CA THR A 441 -4.94 -14.16 -0.87
C THR A 441 -4.29 -13.65 -2.16
N LEU A 442 -2.98 -13.37 -2.14
CA LEU A 442 -2.23 -12.95 -3.32
C LEU A 442 -2.28 -14.00 -4.43
N ASP A 443 -2.04 -15.28 -4.11
CA ASP A 443 -2.04 -16.35 -5.12
C ASP A 443 -3.41 -16.52 -5.77
N ARG A 444 -4.49 -16.44 -4.97
CA ARG A 444 -5.86 -16.46 -5.49
C ARG A 444 -6.15 -15.26 -6.38
N LEU A 445 -5.77 -14.06 -5.94
CA LEU A 445 -5.97 -12.81 -6.67
C LEU A 445 -5.28 -12.86 -8.04
N VAL A 446 -4.03 -13.33 -8.09
CA VAL A 446 -3.29 -13.48 -9.36
C VAL A 446 -3.99 -14.47 -10.29
N ASP A 447 -4.44 -15.63 -9.81
CA ASP A 447 -5.12 -16.59 -10.67
C ASP A 447 -6.44 -16.06 -11.25
N ILE A 448 -7.19 -15.29 -10.47
CA ILE A 448 -8.43 -14.65 -10.92
C ILE A 448 -8.15 -13.63 -12.03
N PHE A 449 -7.21 -12.71 -11.82
CA PHE A 449 -6.89 -11.70 -12.82
C PHE A 449 -6.17 -12.25 -14.05
N SER A 450 -5.45 -13.38 -13.90
CA SER A 450 -4.90 -14.14 -15.03
C SER A 450 -6.01 -14.61 -15.98
N ALA A 451 -7.14 -15.05 -15.41
CA ALA A 451 -8.26 -15.60 -16.17
C ALA A 451 -9.13 -14.55 -16.87
N ILE A 452 -9.39 -13.40 -16.22
CA ILE A 452 -10.43 -12.47 -16.70
C ILE A 452 -9.92 -11.41 -17.69
N TYR A 453 -8.62 -11.13 -17.75
CA TYR A 453 -8.07 -10.12 -18.65
C TYR A 453 -7.37 -10.72 -19.85
N LYS A 454 -7.86 -10.39 -21.05
CA LYS A 454 -7.29 -10.85 -22.33
C LYS A 454 -5.83 -10.44 -22.51
N ILE A 455 -5.41 -9.30 -21.96
CA ILE A 455 -4.01 -8.86 -21.98
C ILE A 455 -3.06 -9.82 -21.24
N ASN A 456 -3.60 -10.65 -20.35
CA ASN A 456 -2.87 -11.68 -19.60
C ASN A 456 -2.87 -13.04 -20.31
N ASN A 457 -3.51 -13.17 -21.48
CA ASN A 457 -3.49 -14.41 -22.25
C ASN A 457 -2.05 -14.77 -22.66
N ASN A 458 -1.75 -16.07 -22.73
CA ASN A 458 -0.44 -16.62 -23.06
C ASN A 458 0.69 -16.30 -22.05
N LYS A 459 0.35 -15.82 -20.85
CA LYS A 459 1.30 -15.66 -19.75
C LYS A 459 1.47 -16.98 -18.99
N GLY A 460 2.72 -17.33 -18.72
CA GLY A 460 3.08 -18.46 -17.89
C GLY A 460 2.86 -18.17 -16.39
N LYS A 461 2.94 -19.22 -15.56
CA LYS A 461 2.72 -19.11 -14.10
C LYS A 461 3.67 -18.16 -13.38
N LYS A 462 4.84 -17.86 -13.96
CA LYS A 462 5.90 -17.00 -13.40
C LYS A 462 6.01 -15.65 -14.10
N ASP A 463 5.17 -15.38 -15.10
CA ASP A 463 5.16 -14.09 -15.78
C ASP A 463 4.35 -13.07 -14.97
N GLY A 464 4.65 -11.80 -15.20
CA GLY A 464 3.89 -10.71 -14.64
C GLY A 464 2.58 -10.56 -15.41
N ILE A 465 1.49 -10.37 -14.67
CA ILE A 465 0.17 -10.13 -15.24
C ILE A 465 -0.38 -8.78 -14.76
N ALA A 466 -1.21 -8.16 -15.59
CA ALA A 466 -1.88 -6.93 -15.22
C ALA A 466 -3.01 -7.23 -14.22
N ILE A 467 -3.09 -6.46 -13.13
CA ILE A 467 -4.04 -6.65 -12.02
C ILE A 467 -4.96 -5.43 -11.94
N GLY A 468 -6.25 -5.62 -11.65
CA GLY A 468 -7.22 -4.52 -11.49
C GLY A 468 -7.72 -4.40 -10.04
N ARG A 469 -8.79 -3.63 -9.82
CA ARG A 469 -9.37 -3.45 -8.48
C ARG A 469 -10.02 -4.74 -7.98
N TYR A 470 -11.13 -5.15 -8.61
CA TYR A 470 -11.86 -6.39 -8.34
C TYR A 470 -12.50 -6.92 -9.65
N PRO A 471 -12.86 -8.22 -9.74
CA PRO A 471 -13.32 -8.84 -11.00
C PRO A 471 -14.62 -8.27 -11.59
N GLU A 472 -15.52 -7.84 -10.72
CA GLU A 472 -16.86 -7.32 -11.05
C GLU A 472 -16.87 -5.82 -11.33
N ASP A 473 -15.68 -5.23 -11.37
CA ASP A 473 -15.48 -3.82 -11.65
C ASP A 473 -16.10 -3.46 -13.00
N ASN A 474 -16.96 -2.44 -13.00
CA ASN A 474 -17.60 -1.90 -14.18
C ASN A 474 -17.04 -0.51 -14.56
N TYR A 475 -16.13 0.06 -13.76
CA TYR A 475 -15.54 1.37 -14.03
C TYR A 475 -14.43 1.28 -15.06
N ASP A 476 -14.58 2.02 -16.15
CA ASP A 476 -13.65 1.97 -17.28
C ASP A 476 -12.69 3.18 -17.34
N GLY A 477 -12.65 4.01 -16.29
CA GLY A 477 -11.84 5.22 -16.24
C GLY A 477 -12.51 6.47 -16.83
N LYS A 478 -13.74 6.34 -17.36
CA LYS A 478 -14.54 7.45 -17.90
C LYS A 478 -16.02 7.36 -17.52
N GLY A 479 -16.51 6.15 -17.29
CA GLY A 479 -17.86 5.85 -16.84
C GLY A 479 -18.00 4.37 -16.55
N SER A 480 -19.22 3.86 -16.65
CA SER A 480 -19.52 2.44 -16.38
C SER A 480 -19.62 1.63 -17.67
N SER A 481 -18.65 0.76 -17.91
CA SER A 481 -18.73 -0.31 -18.90
C SER A 481 -18.12 -1.59 -18.37
N ILE A 482 -16.79 -1.71 -18.34
CA ILE A 482 -16.08 -2.87 -17.83
C ILE A 482 -14.74 -2.47 -17.25
N GLY A 483 -14.41 -3.04 -16.09
CA GLY A 483 -13.18 -2.78 -15.36
C GLY A 483 -11.92 -3.17 -16.13
N HIS A 484 -10.85 -2.47 -15.81
CA HIS A 484 -9.54 -2.65 -16.42
C HIS A 484 -8.44 -2.88 -15.37
N PRO A 485 -7.27 -3.40 -15.78
CA PRO A 485 -6.09 -3.37 -14.93
C PRO A 485 -5.65 -1.96 -14.53
N TRP A 486 -5.05 -1.84 -13.34
CA TRP A 486 -4.53 -0.59 -12.76
C TRP A 486 -3.03 -0.75 -12.48
N PHE A 487 -2.27 0.33 -12.69
CA PHE A 487 -0.84 0.33 -12.35
C PHE A 487 -0.64 0.09 -10.85
N LEU A 488 -1.39 0.80 -9.99
CA LEU A 488 -1.24 0.66 -8.54
C LEU A 488 -1.59 -0.74 -8.02
N CYS A 489 -2.58 -1.40 -8.60
CA CYS A 489 -2.94 -2.77 -8.23
C CYS A 489 -1.88 -3.79 -8.67
N THR A 490 -1.27 -3.56 -9.83
CA THR A 490 -0.17 -4.38 -10.32
C THR A 490 1.09 -4.17 -9.47
N ASN A 491 1.43 -2.91 -9.17
CA ASN A 491 2.57 -2.57 -8.33
C ASN A 491 2.41 -3.11 -6.90
N SER A 492 1.19 -3.15 -6.35
CA SER A 492 0.97 -3.70 -5.00
C SER A 492 1.27 -5.19 -4.91
N VAL A 493 1.02 -5.98 -5.98
CA VAL A 493 1.42 -7.40 -6.01
C VAL A 493 2.94 -7.52 -6.00
N ALA A 494 3.64 -6.71 -6.80
CA ALA A 494 5.10 -6.68 -6.80
C ALA A 494 5.66 -6.30 -5.41
N GLU A 495 5.11 -5.26 -4.78
CA GLU A 495 5.50 -4.81 -3.45
C GLU A 495 5.32 -5.91 -2.39
N THR A 496 4.17 -6.59 -2.35
CA THR A 496 3.92 -7.69 -1.40
C THR A 496 4.94 -8.83 -1.58
N LEU A 497 5.27 -9.18 -2.82
CA LEU A 497 6.26 -10.22 -3.12
C LEU A 497 7.69 -9.78 -2.73
N TYR A 498 8.07 -8.53 -2.98
CA TYR A 498 9.37 -8.01 -2.57
C TYR A 498 9.52 -8.01 -1.04
N LEU A 499 8.52 -7.49 -0.33
CA LEU A 499 8.49 -7.49 1.15
C LEU A 499 8.56 -8.91 1.70
N THR A 500 7.88 -9.86 1.06
CA THR A 500 7.94 -11.28 1.43
C THR A 500 9.34 -11.87 1.24
N ALA A 501 9.94 -11.67 0.07
CA ALA A 501 11.29 -12.17 -0.22
C ALA A 501 12.33 -11.57 0.74
N GLN A 502 12.19 -10.28 1.07
CA GLN A 502 13.01 -9.58 2.03
C GLN A 502 12.86 -10.17 3.44
N HIS A 503 11.62 -10.33 3.92
CA HIS A 503 11.35 -10.96 5.22
C HIS A 503 11.95 -12.36 5.33
N PHE A 504 11.69 -13.24 4.37
CA PHE A 504 12.27 -14.59 4.37
C PHE A 504 13.80 -14.57 4.32
N LYS A 505 14.39 -13.64 3.54
CA LYS A 505 15.84 -13.46 3.53
C LYS A 505 16.35 -13.06 4.91
N GLN A 506 15.70 -12.14 5.62
CA GLN A 506 16.11 -11.68 6.95
C GLN A 506 15.95 -12.76 8.02
N THR A 507 14.76 -13.38 8.13
CA THR A 507 14.48 -14.40 9.14
C THR A 507 15.16 -15.73 8.87
N GLY A 508 15.50 -16.02 7.60
CA GLY A 508 16.16 -17.25 7.20
C GLY A 508 15.28 -18.50 7.26
N THR A 509 13.96 -18.33 7.40
CA THR A 509 12.99 -19.43 7.46
C THR A 509 11.77 -19.12 6.61
N ILE A 510 11.23 -20.14 5.95
CA ILE A 510 9.96 -20.11 5.23
C ILE A 510 9.09 -21.22 5.78
N THR A 511 7.88 -20.90 6.23
CA THR A 511 6.90 -21.90 6.67
C THR A 511 5.88 -22.13 5.56
N ILE A 512 5.88 -23.32 5.00
CA ILE A 512 4.93 -23.77 3.97
C ILE A 512 3.82 -24.56 4.65
N THR A 513 2.57 -24.22 4.39
CA THR A 513 1.39 -24.83 4.98
C THR A 513 0.40 -25.24 3.89
N PRO A 514 -0.63 -26.05 4.19
CA PRO A 514 -1.69 -26.35 3.22
C PRO A 514 -2.36 -25.10 2.62
N THR A 515 -2.44 -24.00 3.37
CA THR A 515 -3.06 -22.74 2.95
C THR A 515 -2.25 -22.00 1.88
N ASN A 516 -0.92 -21.98 1.99
CA ASN A 516 -0.05 -21.16 1.13
C ASN A 516 0.79 -21.99 0.13
N VAL A 517 0.74 -23.33 0.18
CA VAL A 517 1.53 -24.22 -0.68
C VAL A 517 1.31 -23.97 -2.18
N SER A 518 0.10 -23.57 -2.57
CA SER A 518 -0.22 -23.27 -3.97
C SER A 518 0.69 -22.18 -4.55
N LEU A 519 0.96 -21.12 -3.76
CA LEU A 519 1.89 -20.07 -4.14
C LEU A 519 3.30 -20.62 -4.34
N PHE A 520 3.79 -21.45 -3.42
CA PHE A 520 5.15 -21.97 -3.52
C PHE A 520 5.31 -22.98 -4.67
N ARG A 521 4.27 -23.78 -4.97
CA ARG A 521 4.21 -24.69 -6.13
C ARG A 521 4.21 -23.96 -7.47
N ARG A 522 3.79 -22.69 -7.52
CA ARG A 522 3.98 -21.83 -8.70
C ARG A 522 5.45 -21.65 -9.06
N LEU A 523 6.30 -21.54 -8.04
CA LEU A 523 7.73 -21.29 -8.19
C LEU A 523 8.52 -22.60 -8.35
N ILE A 524 8.17 -23.60 -7.56
CA ILE A 524 8.80 -24.93 -7.51
C ILE A 524 7.69 -25.98 -7.50
N PRO A 525 7.28 -26.51 -8.66
CA PRO A 525 6.20 -27.50 -8.78
C PRO A 525 6.45 -28.78 -7.97
N GLU A 526 7.73 -29.09 -7.70
CA GLU A 526 8.16 -30.27 -6.96
C GLU A 526 7.97 -30.15 -5.43
N ILE A 527 7.52 -29.00 -4.91
CA ILE A 527 7.24 -28.86 -3.48
C ILE A 527 6.09 -29.78 -3.10
N ASP A 528 6.44 -30.79 -2.31
CA ASP A 528 5.50 -31.69 -1.67
C ASP A 528 5.38 -31.37 -0.18
N LEU A 529 4.15 -31.47 0.33
CA LEU A 529 3.87 -31.33 1.76
C LEU A 529 3.78 -32.73 2.36
N PRO A 530 4.59 -33.07 3.38
CA PRO A 530 4.48 -34.35 4.05
C PRO A 530 3.19 -34.39 4.90
N GLY A 531 2.06 -34.70 4.26
CA GLY A 531 0.74 -34.67 4.89
C GLY A 531 0.19 -33.24 5.06
N SER A 532 -0.55 -33.01 6.15
CA SER A 532 -1.22 -31.73 6.44
C SER A 532 -0.38 -30.79 7.34
N GLU A 533 0.83 -31.19 7.72
CA GLU A 533 1.64 -30.46 8.69
C GLU A 533 2.47 -29.34 8.04
N PRO A 534 2.71 -28.22 8.75
CA PRO A 534 3.61 -27.16 8.29
C PRO A 534 5.03 -27.69 8.03
N PHE A 535 5.58 -27.37 6.86
CA PHE A 535 6.95 -27.69 6.47
C PHE A 535 7.84 -26.44 6.52
N LYS A 536 8.92 -26.50 7.31
CA LYS A 536 9.88 -25.39 7.43
C LYS A 536 11.06 -25.56 6.48
N VAL A 537 11.26 -24.58 5.61
CA VAL A 537 12.41 -24.47 4.72
C VAL A 537 13.42 -23.48 5.32
N GLN A 538 14.65 -23.94 5.57
CA GLN A 538 15.68 -23.16 6.27
C GLN A 538 16.75 -22.61 5.32
N ARG A 539 17.33 -21.47 5.68
CA ARG A 539 18.48 -20.87 5.01
C ARG A 539 19.62 -21.88 4.88
N GLY A 540 20.24 -21.93 3.69
CA GLY A 540 21.31 -22.87 3.36
C GLY A 540 20.82 -24.08 2.56
N SER A 541 19.52 -24.37 2.55
CA SER A 541 18.95 -25.36 1.62
C SER A 541 18.82 -24.82 0.20
N GLU A 542 18.89 -25.71 -0.81
CA GLU A 542 18.63 -25.35 -2.21
C GLU A 542 17.20 -24.81 -2.39
N THR A 543 16.22 -25.45 -1.75
CA THR A 543 14.80 -25.03 -1.77
C THR A 543 14.63 -23.61 -1.26
N PHE A 544 15.28 -23.24 -0.14
CA PHE A 544 15.21 -21.88 0.39
C PHE A 544 15.71 -20.85 -0.62
N THR A 545 16.89 -21.11 -1.21
CA THR A 545 17.49 -20.22 -2.21
C THR A 545 16.59 -20.09 -3.44
N ARG A 546 16.07 -21.21 -3.97
CA ARG A 546 15.17 -21.22 -5.12
C ARG A 546 13.87 -20.46 -4.84
N LEU A 547 13.31 -20.57 -3.63
CA LEU A 547 12.09 -19.86 -3.25
C LEU A 547 12.32 -18.35 -3.13
N VAL A 548 13.34 -17.91 -2.38
CA VAL A 548 13.61 -16.47 -2.21
C VAL A 548 13.94 -15.81 -3.54
N VAL A 549 14.76 -16.45 -4.38
CA VAL A 549 15.08 -15.96 -5.73
C VAL A 549 13.83 -15.97 -6.61
N GLY A 550 13.06 -17.06 -6.61
CA GLY A 550 11.86 -17.20 -7.43
C GLY A 550 10.77 -16.19 -7.08
N ILE A 551 10.55 -15.89 -5.79
CA ILE A 551 9.60 -14.84 -5.36
C ILE A 551 10.05 -13.48 -5.90
N ARG A 552 11.35 -13.17 -5.79
CA ARG A 552 11.89 -11.90 -6.27
C ARG A 552 11.83 -11.78 -7.79
N GLU A 553 12.18 -12.83 -8.54
CA GLU A 553 12.07 -12.85 -10.01
C GLU A 553 10.61 -12.72 -10.46
N TRP A 554 9.68 -13.33 -9.73
CA TRP A 554 8.25 -13.17 -10.00
C TRP A 554 7.79 -11.74 -9.71
N ALA A 555 8.25 -11.11 -8.64
CA ALA A 555 7.99 -9.69 -8.37
C ALA A 555 8.54 -8.77 -9.48
N ASP A 556 9.79 -9.01 -9.92
CA ASP A 556 10.42 -8.29 -11.05
C ASP A 556 9.55 -8.40 -12.32
N SER A 557 8.91 -9.56 -12.54
CA SER A 557 8.07 -9.78 -13.72
C SER A 557 6.82 -8.88 -13.76
N PHE A 558 6.20 -8.54 -12.63
CA PHE A 558 5.07 -7.58 -12.60
C PHE A 558 5.52 -6.17 -12.98
N ILE A 559 6.71 -5.77 -12.52
CA ILE A 559 7.31 -4.48 -12.90
C ILE A 559 7.66 -4.48 -14.39
N GLU A 560 8.27 -5.54 -14.90
CA GLU A 560 8.74 -5.57 -16.29
C GLU A 560 7.61 -5.79 -17.31
N ASP A 561 6.78 -6.81 -17.11
CA ASP A 561 5.80 -7.26 -18.10
C ASP A 561 4.57 -6.34 -18.18
N VAL A 562 4.37 -5.50 -17.16
CA VAL A 562 3.22 -4.60 -17.05
C VAL A 562 3.67 -3.16 -16.88
N SER A 563 4.25 -2.80 -15.74
CA SER A 563 4.53 -1.38 -15.43
C SER A 563 5.49 -0.77 -16.45
N MET A 564 6.63 -1.41 -16.70
CA MET A 564 7.59 -1.01 -17.72
C MET A 564 7.01 -1.11 -19.13
N ARG A 565 6.31 -2.20 -19.45
CA ARG A 565 5.74 -2.42 -20.78
C ARG A 565 4.76 -1.32 -21.19
N TRP A 566 3.91 -0.86 -20.26
CA TRP A 566 2.79 0.02 -20.56
C TRP A 566 3.04 1.49 -20.18
N ALA A 567 3.86 1.76 -19.16
CA ALA A 567 4.32 3.13 -18.89
C ALA A 567 5.39 3.59 -19.90
N GLY A 568 6.20 2.64 -20.37
CA GLY A 568 7.36 2.79 -21.26
C GLY A 568 7.15 3.49 -22.60
N GLY A 569 5.91 3.84 -22.97
CA GLY A 569 5.54 4.16 -24.34
C GLY A 569 5.77 2.91 -25.19
N GLY A 570 4.79 2.00 -25.19
CA GLY A 570 4.92 0.64 -25.72
C GLY A 570 5.82 0.56 -26.96
N LEU A 571 6.75 -0.40 -26.95
CA LEU A 571 7.64 -0.73 -28.06
C LEU A 571 6.92 -0.98 -29.41
N HIS A 572 5.58 -0.91 -29.46
CA HIS A 572 4.74 -1.14 -30.63
C HIS A 572 3.71 -0.02 -30.91
N GLY A 573 3.90 1.19 -30.38
CA GLY A 573 3.21 2.37 -30.93
C GLY A 573 3.75 2.69 -32.35
N PRO A 574 2.94 3.04 -33.36
CA PRO A 574 3.40 3.20 -34.76
C PRO A 574 4.38 4.35 -35.01
N ARG A 575 4.89 5.02 -33.96
CA ARG A 575 5.85 6.12 -34.07
C ARG A 575 6.84 5.98 -32.91
N GLY A 576 7.98 5.34 -33.20
CA GLY A 576 9.14 5.25 -32.32
C GLY A 576 9.74 6.63 -32.05
N GLY A 577 9.14 7.37 -31.13
CA GLY A 577 9.70 8.59 -30.55
C GLY A 577 10.35 8.28 -29.22
N CYS A 578 11.68 8.28 -29.17
CA CYS A 578 12.43 8.46 -27.92
C CYS A 578 12.16 9.90 -27.46
N GLY A 579 11.10 10.07 -26.67
CA GLY A 579 10.67 11.33 -26.08
C GLY A 579 9.97 11.05 -24.77
N SER A 580 9.99 12.03 -23.87
CA SER A 580 9.51 12.04 -22.48
C SER A 580 8.05 11.59 -22.20
N GLN A 581 7.37 11.01 -23.18
CA GLN A 581 6.04 10.37 -23.03
C GLN A 581 6.12 8.92 -22.55
N GLY A 582 7.30 8.28 -22.62
CA GLY A 582 7.52 6.87 -22.27
C GLY A 582 7.70 6.55 -20.78
N SER A 583 7.25 7.41 -19.87
CA SER A 583 7.36 7.19 -18.41
C SER A 583 6.06 7.51 -17.66
N ARG A 584 4.99 7.83 -18.37
CA ARG A 584 3.71 8.21 -17.76
C ARG A 584 2.99 6.97 -17.24
N MET A 585 2.41 7.07 -16.05
CA MET A 585 1.48 6.09 -15.52
C MET A 585 0.11 6.74 -15.38
N SER A 586 -0.87 6.23 -16.12
CA SER A 586 -2.28 6.62 -15.92
C SER A 586 -2.88 5.81 -14.77
N GLU A 587 -4.16 5.98 -14.53
CA GLU A 587 -4.94 5.15 -13.61
C GLU A 587 -5.00 3.70 -14.10
N GLN A 588 -5.37 3.51 -15.37
CA GLN A 588 -5.71 2.19 -15.91
C GLN A 588 -4.92 1.83 -17.18
N ILE A 589 -4.92 0.54 -17.48
CA ILE A 589 -4.39 -0.10 -18.69
C ILE A 589 -5.55 -0.87 -19.33
N HIS A 590 -5.93 -0.54 -20.57
CA HIS A 590 -7.05 -1.19 -21.24
C HIS A 590 -6.87 -2.72 -21.28
N ARG A 591 -7.84 -3.47 -20.72
CA ARG A 591 -7.77 -4.93 -20.47
C ARG A 591 -7.51 -5.84 -21.68
N GLU A 592 -7.64 -5.30 -22.89
CA GLU A 592 -7.34 -6.00 -24.15
C GLU A 592 -6.13 -5.41 -24.90
N SER A 593 -6.18 -4.13 -25.25
CA SER A 593 -5.17 -3.49 -26.09
C SER A 593 -3.92 -3.02 -25.35
N GLY A 594 -3.99 -2.90 -24.01
CA GLY A 594 -2.90 -2.37 -23.18
C GLY A 594 -2.68 -0.86 -23.27
N HIS A 595 -3.50 -0.13 -24.02
CA HIS A 595 -3.41 1.33 -24.04
C HIS A 595 -3.79 1.91 -22.68
N MET A 596 -3.01 2.87 -22.19
CA MET A 596 -3.35 3.59 -20.96
C MET A 596 -4.67 4.36 -21.12
N ARG A 597 -5.49 4.37 -20.06
CA ARG A 597 -6.76 5.10 -19.98
C ARG A 597 -7.06 5.55 -18.55
N GLY A 598 -8.19 6.22 -18.36
CA GLY A 598 -8.57 6.81 -17.08
C GLY A 598 -7.85 8.14 -16.83
N ALA A 599 -7.68 8.49 -15.56
CA ALA A 599 -6.91 9.68 -15.16
C ALA A 599 -5.44 9.55 -15.61
N ARG A 600 -4.92 10.48 -16.42
CA ARG A 600 -3.48 10.49 -16.78
C ARG A 600 -2.64 10.91 -15.59
N GLU A 601 -1.39 10.46 -15.55
CA GLU A 601 -0.42 10.88 -14.54
C GLU A 601 -1.01 10.81 -13.12
N LEU A 602 -1.71 9.72 -12.82
CA LEU A 602 -2.33 9.52 -11.52
C LEU A 602 -1.24 9.48 -10.46
N THR A 603 -1.30 10.38 -9.49
CA THR A 603 -0.25 10.57 -8.49
C THR A 603 0.00 9.28 -7.68
N TRP A 604 -1.07 8.55 -7.35
CA TRP A 604 -0.97 7.27 -6.64
C TRP A 604 -0.35 6.14 -7.49
N SER A 605 -0.52 6.13 -8.81
CA SER A 605 0.20 5.18 -9.67
C SER A 605 1.73 5.33 -9.53
N TYR A 606 2.23 6.57 -9.48
CA TYR A 606 3.65 6.82 -9.23
C TYR A 606 4.08 6.46 -7.81
N ALA A 607 3.27 6.78 -6.80
CA ALA A 607 3.57 6.44 -5.41
C ALA A 607 3.68 4.92 -5.22
N SER A 608 2.73 4.15 -5.77
CA SER A 608 2.76 2.68 -5.70
C SER A 608 3.97 2.06 -6.41
N PHE A 609 4.44 2.67 -7.50
CA PHE A 609 5.66 2.22 -8.16
C PHE A 609 6.87 2.45 -7.25
N LEU A 610 7.00 3.65 -6.66
CA LEU A 610 8.13 3.96 -5.78
C LEU A 610 8.16 3.08 -4.53
N THR A 611 7.01 2.78 -3.91
CA THR A 611 6.97 1.87 -2.75
C THR A 611 7.35 0.44 -3.12
N ALA A 612 6.89 -0.06 -4.28
CA ALA A 612 7.31 -1.36 -4.78
C ALA A 612 8.82 -1.44 -5.04
N ILE A 613 9.43 -0.37 -5.58
CA ILE A 613 10.88 -0.33 -5.80
C ILE A 613 11.67 -0.15 -4.50
N ASP A 614 11.17 0.63 -3.53
CA ASP A 614 11.80 0.72 -2.21
C ASP A 614 11.85 -0.69 -1.56
N ALA A 615 10.75 -1.45 -1.63
CA ALA A 615 10.72 -2.85 -1.17
C ALA A 615 11.67 -3.75 -1.98
N ARG A 616 11.74 -3.57 -3.30
CA ARG A 616 12.70 -4.27 -4.16
C ARG A 616 14.13 -4.04 -3.70
N ASP A 617 14.48 -2.81 -3.34
CA ASP A 617 15.83 -2.42 -2.95
C ASP A 617 16.15 -2.79 -1.49
N GLY A 618 15.19 -3.40 -0.78
CA GLY A 618 15.37 -3.89 0.59
C GLY A 618 15.21 -2.81 1.65
N LYS A 619 14.55 -1.70 1.31
CA LYS A 619 14.19 -0.66 2.29
C LYS A 619 13.06 -1.18 3.18
N ALA A 620 13.03 -0.73 4.43
CA ALA A 620 11.96 -1.12 5.35
C ALA A 620 10.60 -0.59 4.85
N PRO A 621 9.50 -1.34 5.02
CA PRO A 621 8.17 -0.87 4.71
C PRO A 621 7.81 0.33 5.59
N ASN A 622 7.16 1.32 4.97
CA ASN A 622 6.61 2.55 5.57
C ASN A 622 7.60 3.36 6.40
#